data_AF-Q314D5-F1
#
_entry.id   AF-Q314D5-F1
#
_cell.length_a   1.000
_cell.length_b   1.000
_cell.length_c   1.000
_cell.angle_alpha   90.00
_cell.angle_beta   90.00
_cell.angle_gamma   90.00
#
_symmetry.space_group_name_H-M   'P 1'
#
loop_
_entity.id
_entity.type
_entity.pdbx_description
1 polymer ?
#
loop_
_entity_poly.entity_id
_entity_poly.type
_entity_poly.pdbx_seq_one_letter_code
_entity_poly.pdbx_strand_id
1 'polypeptide(L)'
;MSLLQTMLTHLDSPECEPSEQAPPPVENDSSAPEPDLFVSTDLDTAQFEWVVTSASDVEYNGKIYRRLEPEYFAWLRSRMLAAQSAFKAGKLSESTWESLKSRFNPLQEYAVQKFGKEDLQQTSRQFSPQNYQAPRHVPVKPEIPAEPPKNNWIYPPNEAWNCIEHVSSDALAKVDAIKEEAMSRKWSEARLYQNQGRYRFPCGQDYGLVCFVGGDRKIGAVTERYIEIIHSPDTPRPSTLRFHNPDVPQPWLKKVESNHEH
;
A
#
# COMPACT_ATOMS: atom_id res chain seq x y z
N MET A 1 -24.96 14.73 38.62
CA MET A 1 -25.93 14.23 37.63
C MET A 1 -25.40 14.62 36.25
N SER A 2 -24.83 13.67 35.51
CA SER A 2 -24.06 13.95 34.28
C SER A 2 -24.99 14.11 33.08
N LEU A 3 -24.75 15.12 32.24
CA LEU A 3 -25.49 15.46 31.01
C LEU A 3 -25.68 14.30 30.01
N LEU A 4 -25.00 13.17 30.20
CA LEU A 4 -25.16 11.97 29.38
C LEU A 4 -26.27 11.03 29.89
N GLN A 5 -26.73 11.21 31.13
CA GLN A 5 -27.88 10.47 31.66
C GLN A 5 -29.20 11.05 31.15
N THR A 6 -29.25 12.35 30.85
CA THR A 6 -30.40 13.02 30.23
C THR A 6 -30.59 12.68 28.74
N MET A 7 -29.54 12.25 28.03
CA MET A 7 -29.65 11.87 26.62
C MET A 7 -30.20 10.45 26.41
N LEU A 8 -30.39 9.67 27.49
CA LEU A 8 -30.90 8.29 27.44
C LEU A 8 -32.32 8.12 27.99
N THR A 9 -32.92 9.14 28.63
CA THR A 9 -34.20 9.00 29.36
C THR A 9 -35.45 9.44 28.60
N HIS A 10 -35.35 9.95 27.38
CA HIS A 10 -36.54 10.29 26.56
C HIS A 10 -37.01 9.15 25.64
N LEU A 11 -36.77 7.89 26.02
CA LEU A 11 -37.17 6.72 25.24
C LEU A 11 -38.02 5.69 26.02
N ASP A 12 -38.34 5.95 27.28
CA ASP A 12 -39.23 5.08 28.06
C ASP A 12 -40.36 5.92 28.69
N SER A 13 -41.49 6.03 27.98
CA SER A 13 -42.81 5.98 28.61
C SER A 13 -43.90 5.75 27.54
N PRO A 14 -44.82 4.79 27.75
CA PRO A 14 -45.92 4.48 26.83
C PRO A 14 -47.21 5.26 27.16
N GLU A 15 -48.13 5.25 26.19
CA GLU A 15 -49.55 5.67 26.20
C GLU A 15 -49.89 7.11 25.76
N CYS A 16 -50.52 7.28 24.59
CA CYS A 16 -52.00 7.40 24.44
C CYS A 16 -52.41 7.74 22.98
N GLU A 17 -53.13 6.81 22.34
CA GLU A 17 -54.18 6.82 21.29
C GLU A 17 -54.65 8.12 20.54
N PRO A 18 -55.40 8.01 19.42
CA PRO A 18 -55.15 8.70 18.14
C PRO A 18 -56.12 9.86 17.83
N SER A 19 -55.73 10.77 16.93
CA SER A 19 -56.69 11.56 16.13
C SER A 19 -56.06 12.12 14.85
N GLU A 20 -56.60 11.63 13.73
CA GLU A 20 -57.16 12.37 12.59
C GLU A 20 -56.32 13.37 11.76
N GLN A 21 -56.20 12.96 10.49
CA GLN A 21 -56.26 13.74 9.25
C GLN A 21 -55.02 14.52 8.75
N ALA A 22 -54.48 13.97 7.65
CA ALA A 22 -53.53 14.56 6.72
C ALA A 22 -54.11 15.78 5.97
N PRO A 23 -53.21 16.61 5.43
CA PRO A 23 -53.18 16.83 3.99
C PRO A 23 -51.85 16.35 3.38
N PRO A 24 -51.81 15.97 2.09
CA PRO A 24 -50.63 15.34 1.50
C PRO A 24 -49.47 16.34 1.38
N PRO A 25 -48.21 15.95 1.64
CA PRO A 25 -47.09 16.78 1.25
C PRO A 25 -46.93 16.69 -0.27
N VAL A 26 -47.05 17.87 -0.86
CA VAL A 26 -46.78 18.24 -2.24
C VAL A 26 -45.44 17.64 -2.68
N GLU A 27 -45.47 16.87 -3.77
CA GLU A 27 -44.30 16.38 -4.49
C GLU A 27 -43.46 17.57 -4.99
N ASN A 28 -42.46 17.97 -4.21
CA ASN A 28 -41.36 18.78 -4.71
C ASN A 28 -40.23 17.83 -5.09
N ASP A 29 -40.36 17.28 -6.29
CA ASP A 29 -39.30 16.57 -6.98
C ASP A 29 -38.28 17.61 -7.48
N SER A 30 -37.36 17.98 -6.60
CA SER A 30 -36.17 18.76 -6.91
C SER A 30 -35.04 18.21 -6.06
N SER A 31 -34.78 16.91 -6.23
CA SER A 31 -33.66 16.20 -5.62
C SER A 31 -32.35 16.61 -6.32
N ALA A 32 -31.90 17.85 -6.08
CA ALA A 32 -30.47 18.11 -6.10
C ALA A 32 -29.85 17.23 -4.99
N PRO A 33 -28.82 16.42 -5.28
CA PRO A 33 -28.20 15.59 -4.25
C PRO A 33 -27.69 16.53 -3.14
N GLU A 34 -28.17 16.35 -1.92
CA GLU A 34 -27.61 17.08 -0.78
C GLU A 34 -26.10 16.83 -0.73
N PRO A 35 -25.27 17.88 -0.55
CA PRO A 35 -23.83 17.72 -0.56
C PRO A 35 -23.40 16.72 0.52
N ASP A 36 -22.62 15.73 0.11
CA ASP A 36 -22.06 14.75 1.03
C ASP A 36 -21.12 15.45 2.03
N LEU A 37 -21.38 15.26 3.32
CA LEU A 37 -20.52 15.77 4.38
C LEU A 37 -19.29 14.89 4.53
N PHE A 38 -18.10 15.49 4.48
CA PHE A 38 -16.85 14.82 4.76
C PHE A 38 -16.31 15.22 6.14
N VAL A 39 -15.77 14.25 6.87
CA VAL A 39 -15.37 14.41 8.27
C VAL A 39 -13.99 13.83 8.50
N SER A 40 -13.12 14.60 9.14
CA SER A 40 -11.79 14.15 9.53
C SER A 40 -11.80 13.41 10.87
N THR A 41 -10.66 12.82 11.23
CA THR A 41 -10.51 12.12 12.52
C THR A 41 -10.47 13.06 13.73
N ASP A 42 -10.18 14.36 13.53
CA ASP A 42 -10.24 15.41 14.57
C ASP A 42 -11.62 16.11 14.66
N LEU A 43 -12.65 15.49 14.04
CA LEU A 43 -14.03 15.97 13.98
C LEU A 43 -14.19 17.31 13.25
N ASP A 44 -13.26 17.62 12.36
CA ASP A 44 -13.38 18.76 11.44
C ASP A 44 -14.26 18.33 10.26
N THR A 45 -15.15 19.23 9.83
CA THR A 45 -16.16 18.92 8.81
C THR A 45 -15.95 19.80 7.59
N ALA A 46 -16.04 19.20 6.40
CA ALA A 46 -15.93 19.91 5.13
C ALA A 46 -16.96 19.38 4.13
N GLN A 47 -17.39 20.25 3.22
CA GLN A 47 -18.16 19.87 2.04
C GLN A 47 -17.31 20.19 0.81
N PHE A 48 -17.29 19.28 -0.15
CA PHE A 48 -16.48 19.44 -1.36
C PHE A 48 -17.36 19.28 -2.59
N GLU A 49 -17.57 20.37 -3.32
CA GLU A 49 -18.37 20.38 -4.56
C GLU A 49 -17.66 19.69 -5.74
N TRP A 50 -16.33 19.61 -5.70
CA TRP A 50 -15.49 19.07 -6.77
C TRP A 50 -15.20 17.57 -6.65
N VAL A 51 -15.66 16.92 -5.57
CA VAL A 51 -15.34 15.52 -5.32
C VAL A 51 -16.22 14.62 -6.19
N VAL A 52 -15.56 13.79 -7.00
CA VAL A 52 -16.20 12.72 -7.76
C VAL A 52 -16.95 11.82 -6.79
N THR A 53 -18.22 11.53 -7.07
CA THR A 53 -19.20 10.85 -6.19
C THR A 53 -18.74 9.48 -5.64
N SER A 54 -17.62 8.94 -6.13
CA SER A 54 -17.03 7.66 -5.74
C SER A 54 -15.86 7.74 -4.75
N ALA A 55 -15.30 8.93 -4.45
CA ALA A 55 -14.17 9.04 -3.54
C ALA A 55 -14.63 9.01 -2.07
N SER A 56 -14.27 7.96 -1.33
CA SER A 56 -14.56 7.85 0.11
C SER A 56 -13.67 8.76 0.96
N ASP A 57 -12.41 8.96 0.57
CA ASP A 57 -11.42 9.79 1.27
C ASP A 57 -10.92 10.93 0.38
N VAL A 58 -10.81 12.12 0.95
CA VAL A 58 -10.35 13.34 0.29
C VAL A 58 -9.29 14.00 1.15
N GLU A 59 -8.12 14.25 0.56
CA GLU A 59 -7.09 15.06 1.20
C GLU A 59 -7.30 16.53 0.85
N TYR A 60 -7.38 17.38 1.88
CA TYR A 60 -7.50 18.82 1.75
C TYR A 60 -6.69 19.50 2.85
N ASN A 61 -5.78 20.41 2.48
CA ASN A 61 -4.88 21.12 3.40
C ASN A 61 -4.07 20.20 4.33
N GLY A 62 -3.63 19.03 3.84
CA GLY A 62 -2.87 18.04 4.62
C GLY A 62 -3.70 17.32 5.69
N LYS A 63 -5.03 17.49 5.68
CA LYS A 63 -5.98 16.70 6.47
C LYS A 63 -6.77 15.78 5.55
N ILE A 64 -7.17 14.64 6.09
CA ILE A 64 -7.97 13.66 5.37
C ILE A 64 -9.36 13.69 5.94
N TYR A 65 -10.30 13.92 5.04
CA TYR A 65 -11.70 13.89 5.32
C TYR A 65 -12.28 12.66 4.64
N ARG A 66 -13.06 11.88 5.40
CA ARG A 66 -13.80 10.74 4.85
C ARG A 66 -15.27 11.10 4.74
N ARG A 67 -15.92 10.69 3.65
CA ARG A 67 -17.36 10.85 3.49
C ARG A 67 -18.06 10.23 4.70
N LEU A 68 -18.99 10.99 5.28
CA LEU A 68 -19.77 10.50 6.41
C LEU A 68 -20.71 9.41 5.92
N GLU A 69 -20.46 8.20 6.37
CA GLU A 69 -21.29 7.02 6.17
C GLU A 69 -21.62 6.41 7.53
N PRO A 70 -22.70 5.60 7.67
CA PRO A 70 -23.12 5.02 8.94
C PRO A 70 -22.00 4.28 9.68
N GLU A 71 -21.17 3.52 8.95
CA GLU A 71 -20.04 2.78 9.51
C GLU A 71 -18.95 3.72 10.05
N TYR A 72 -18.62 4.77 9.30
CA TYR A 72 -17.63 5.75 9.74
C TYR A 72 -18.12 6.53 10.96
N PHE A 73 -19.41 6.88 11.00
CA PHE A 73 -20.02 7.50 12.18
C PHE A 73 -19.95 6.57 13.40
N ALA A 74 -20.24 5.29 13.25
CA ALA A 74 -20.11 4.30 14.34
C ALA A 74 -18.68 4.23 14.88
N TRP A 75 -17.68 4.33 13.99
CA TRP A 75 -16.28 4.42 14.39
C TRP A 75 -15.96 5.71 15.16
N LEU A 76 -16.40 6.88 14.67
CA LEU A 76 -16.22 8.17 15.37
C LEU A 76 -16.88 8.15 16.76
N ARG A 77 -18.07 7.56 16.87
CA ARG A 77 -18.78 7.38 18.15
C ARG A 77 -17.98 6.50 19.11
N SER A 78 -17.39 5.40 18.64
CA SER A 78 -16.50 4.56 19.45
C SER A 78 -15.30 5.33 20.00
N ARG A 79 -14.71 6.23 19.19
CA ARG A 79 -13.62 7.12 19.64
C ARG A 79 -14.10 8.14 20.67
N MET A 80 -15.30 8.71 20.52
CA MET A 80 -15.89 9.59 21.52
C MET A 80 -16.16 8.89 22.85
N LEU A 81 -16.62 7.63 22.85
CA LEU A 81 -16.80 6.83 24.07
C LEU A 81 -15.46 6.53 24.77
N ALA A 82 -14.41 6.25 23.99
CA ALA A 82 -13.06 6.10 24.53
C ALA A 82 -12.55 7.41 25.17
N ALA A 83 -12.75 8.55 24.50
CA ALA A 83 -12.39 9.86 25.02
C ALA A 83 -13.16 10.21 26.30
N GLN A 84 -14.47 9.91 26.34
CA GLN A 84 -15.29 10.07 27.54
C GLN A 84 -14.76 9.24 28.71
N SER A 85 -14.36 7.99 28.44
CA SER A 85 -13.78 7.11 29.46
C SER A 85 -12.44 7.64 29.97
N ALA A 86 -11.60 8.20 29.08
CA ALA A 86 -10.34 8.85 29.44
C ALA A 86 -10.57 10.12 30.29
N PHE A 87 -11.58 10.92 29.97
CA PHE A 87 -11.98 12.09 30.77
C PHE A 87 -12.43 11.69 32.17
N LYS A 88 -13.31 10.68 32.29
CA LYS A 88 -13.73 10.15 33.60
C LYS A 88 -12.57 9.59 34.43
N ALA A 89 -11.54 9.06 33.76
CA ALA A 89 -10.32 8.57 34.40
C ALA A 89 -9.30 9.68 34.70
N GLY A 90 -9.61 10.96 34.45
CA GLY A 90 -8.70 12.09 34.67
C GLY A 90 -7.53 12.18 33.69
N LYS A 91 -7.53 11.40 32.61
CA LYS A 91 -6.47 11.37 31.58
C LYS A 91 -6.65 12.43 30.48
N LEU A 92 -7.81 13.08 30.45
CA LEU A 92 -8.15 14.12 29.48
C LEU A 92 -8.57 15.37 30.24
N SER A 93 -8.12 16.54 29.80
CA SER A 93 -8.53 17.81 30.40
C SER A 93 -9.99 18.14 30.06
N GLU A 94 -10.63 18.92 30.93
CA GLU A 94 -12.01 19.38 30.72
C GLU A 94 -12.13 20.25 29.45
N SER A 95 -11.18 21.15 29.21
CA SER A 95 -11.19 22.02 28.01
C SER A 95 -11.08 21.22 26.71
N THR A 96 -10.25 20.16 26.69
CA THR A 96 -10.16 19.25 25.54
C THR A 96 -11.45 18.46 25.36
N TRP A 97 -12.06 17.99 26.44
CA TRP A 97 -13.33 17.26 26.39
C TRP A 97 -14.50 18.12 25.89
N GLU A 98 -14.62 19.37 26.36
CA GLU A 98 -15.62 20.31 25.87
C GLU A 98 -15.44 20.61 24.37
N SER A 99 -14.19 20.78 23.92
CA SER A 99 -13.87 21.01 22.51
C SER A 99 -14.25 19.82 21.61
N LEU A 100 -14.10 18.59 22.10
CA LEU A 100 -14.53 17.40 21.36
C LEU A 100 -16.06 17.30 21.28
N LYS A 101 -16.77 17.58 22.38
CA LYS A 101 -18.24 17.59 22.39
C LYS A 101 -18.82 18.64 21.45
N SER A 102 -18.25 19.85 21.45
CA SER A 102 -18.76 20.94 20.61
C SER A 102 -18.63 20.62 19.11
N ARG A 103 -17.62 19.84 18.71
CA ARG A 103 -17.47 19.36 17.33
C ARG A 103 -18.33 18.13 17.02
N PHE A 104 -18.48 17.22 17.99
CA PHE A 104 -19.22 15.98 17.77
C PHE A 104 -20.75 16.14 17.77
N ASN A 105 -21.29 17.04 18.60
CA ASN A 105 -22.75 17.17 18.73
C ASN A 105 -23.43 17.58 17.41
N PRO A 106 -22.95 18.61 16.67
CA PRO A 106 -23.52 18.95 15.36
C PRO A 106 -23.41 17.78 14.36
N LEU A 107 -22.29 17.06 14.40
CA LEU A 107 -22.10 15.88 13.55
C LEU A 107 -23.11 14.77 13.86
N GLN A 108 -23.41 14.55 15.15
CA GLN A 108 -24.41 13.57 15.57
C GLN A 108 -25.82 13.98 15.12
N GLU A 109 -26.18 15.26 15.24
CA GLU A 109 -27.46 15.78 14.77
C GLU A 109 -27.62 15.58 13.26
N TYR A 110 -26.58 15.96 12.48
CA TYR A 110 -26.56 15.74 11.04
C TYR A 110 -26.66 14.25 10.66
N ALA A 111 -25.91 13.37 11.35
CA ALA A 111 -25.96 11.94 11.07
C ALA A 111 -27.36 11.36 11.33
N VAL A 112 -28.02 11.75 12.43
CA VAL A 112 -29.39 11.33 12.74
C VAL A 112 -30.37 11.83 11.69
N GLN A 113 -30.22 13.08 11.23
CA GLN A 113 -31.07 13.64 10.18
C GLN A 113 -30.90 12.92 8.84
N LYS A 114 -29.66 12.59 8.45
CA LYS A 114 -29.34 11.98 7.15
C LYS A 114 -29.62 10.49 7.08
N PHE A 115 -29.28 9.73 8.13
CA PHE A 115 -29.32 8.27 8.11
C PHE A 115 -30.43 7.67 8.98
N GLY A 116 -31.12 8.48 9.78
CA GLY A 116 -32.08 7.96 10.75
C GLY A 116 -31.41 7.41 12.01
N LYS A 117 -32.15 7.46 13.13
CA LYS A 117 -31.62 7.07 14.44
C LYS A 117 -31.48 5.55 14.56
N GLU A 118 -32.46 4.83 14.04
CA GLU A 118 -32.59 3.38 14.12
C GLU A 118 -31.46 2.70 13.35
N ASP A 119 -31.18 3.15 12.13
CA ASP A 119 -30.14 2.60 11.25
C ASP A 119 -28.73 2.83 11.83
N LEU A 120 -28.47 4.01 12.40
CA LEU A 120 -27.20 4.28 13.08
C LEU A 120 -27.03 3.42 14.34
N GLN A 121 -28.10 3.17 15.10
CA GLN A 121 -28.05 2.28 16.26
C GLN A 121 -27.81 0.83 15.85
N GLN A 122 -28.49 0.35 14.81
CA GLN A 122 -28.30 -0.99 14.29
C GLN A 122 -26.87 -1.18 13.76
N THR A 123 -26.38 -0.23 12.96
CA THR A 123 -25.01 -0.22 12.46
C THR A 123 -24.02 -0.25 13.62
N SER A 124 -24.19 0.61 14.63
CA SER A 124 -23.31 0.64 15.80
C SER A 124 -23.30 -0.66 16.61
N ARG A 125 -24.37 -1.48 16.58
CA ARG A 125 -24.43 -2.77 17.28
C ARG A 125 -23.71 -3.88 16.50
N GLN A 126 -23.81 -3.86 15.17
CA GLN A 126 -23.22 -4.87 14.29
C GLN A 126 -21.76 -4.56 13.95
N PHE A 127 -21.39 -3.29 14.00
CA PHE A 127 -20.06 -2.80 13.63
C PHE A 127 -19.01 -3.14 14.68
N SER A 128 -17.83 -3.58 14.23
CA SER A 128 -16.65 -3.79 15.07
C SER A 128 -15.62 -2.67 14.84
N PRO A 129 -15.50 -1.69 15.76
CA PRO A 129 -14.59 -0.56 15.59
C PRO A 129 -13.11 -0.92 15.53
N GLN A 130 -12.73 -2.12 16.00
CA GLN A 130 -11.35 -2.59 16.01
C GLN A 130 -10.88 -3.02 14.61
N ASN A 131 -11.79 -3.50 13.78
CA ASN A 131 -11.50 -3.97 12.42
C ASN A 131 -11.65 -2.86 11.37
N TYR A 132 -12.11 -1.67 11.78
CA TYR A 132 -12.33 -0.57 10.86
C TYR A 132 -11.02 0.16 10.52
N GLN A 133 -10.77 0.30 9.22
CA GLN A 133 -9.64 1.07 8.72
C GLN A 133 -9.95 2.56 8.79
N ALA A 134 -9.36 3.26 9.75
CA ALA A 134 -9.47 4.71 9.87
C ALA A 134 -8.99 5.43 8.59
N PRO A 135 -9.49 6.65 8.29
CA PRO A 135 -8.89 7.51 7.27
C PRO A 135 -7.42 7.71 7.61
N ARG A 136 -6.54 7.19 6.77
CA ARG A 136 -5.10 7.31 6.92
C ARG A 136 -4.57 8.00 5.70
N HIS A 137 -3.49 8.76 5.90
CA HIS A 137 -2.66 9.21 4.81
C HIS A 137 -2.15 7.94 4.16
N VAL A 138 -2.78 7.57 3.04
CA VAL A 138 -2.09 6.78 2.04
C VAL A 138 -1.16 7.82 1.46
N PRO A 139 0.14 7.87 1.83
CA PRO A 139 1.07 8.63 1.02
C PRO A 139 0.77 8.21 -0.40
N VAL A 140 0.49 9.17 -1.29
CA VAL A 140 0.49 8.92 -2.73
C VAL A 140 1.78 8.20 -2.96
N LYS A 141 1.71 6.86 -3.00
CA LYS A 141 2.83 6.05 -3.39
C LYS A 141 3.02 6.58 -4.80
N PRO A 142 4.12 7.29 -5.12
CA PRO A 142 4.34 7.69 -6.51
C PRO A 142 4.06 6.44 -7.30
N GLU A 143 3.09 6.50 -8.22
CA GLU A 143 2.61 5.33 -8.96
C GLU A 143 3.86 4.58 -9.39
N ILE A 144 4.22 3.53 -8.66
CA ILE A 144 5.28 2.65 -9.09
C ILE A 144 4.58 2.02 -10.28
N PRO A 145 5.04 2.29 -11.52
CA PRO A 145 4.45 1.67 -12.69
C PRO A 145 4.29 0.21 -12.34
N ALA A 146 3.06 -0.29 -12.38
CA ALA A 146 2.66 -1.58 -11.82
C ALA A 146 3.84 -2.54 -11.90
N GLU A 147 4.42 -2.92 -10.74
CA GLU A 147 5.60 -3.80 -10.74
C GLU A 147 5.27 -4.92 -11.72
N PRO A 148 6.05 -5.06 -12.81
CA PRO A 148 5.74 -6.07 -13.82
C PRO A 148 5.60 -7.40 -13.09
N PRO A 149 4.63 -8.25 -13.48
CA PRO A 149 4.30 -9.47 -12.76
C PRO A 149 5.59 -10.15 -12.32
N LYS A 150 5.75 -10.37 -11.01
CA LYS A 150 6.96 -10.97 -10.43
C LYS A 150 7.26 -12.23 -11.21
N ASN A 151 8.23 -12.13 -12.11
CA ASN A 151 8.54 -13.21 -12.99
C ASN A 151 9.32 -14.19 -12.13
N ASN A 152 8.66 -15.26 -11.69
CA ASN A 152 9.28 -16.37 -10.97
C ASN A 152 10.16 -17.18 -11.94
N TRP A 153 10.97 -16.47 -12.72
CA TRP A 153 11.88 -17.04 -13.69
C TRP A 153 13.02 -17.66 -12.91
N ILE A 154 13.23 -18.96 -13.15
CA ILE A 154 14.19 -19.79 -12.42
C ILE A 154 14.99 -20.56 -13.46
N TYR A 155 16.32 -20.45 -13.38
CA TYR A 155 17.24 -21.20 -14.20
C TYR A 155 18.45 -21.68 -13.38
N PRO A 156 18.88 -22.95 -13.56
CA PRO A 156 18.21 -23.99 -14.34
C PRO A 156 16.94 -24.51 -13.63
N PRO A 157 15.92 -25.00 -14.38
CA PRO A 157 14.60 -25.35 -13.81
C PRO A 157 14.62 -26.57 -12.89
N ASN A 158 15.64 -27.43 -13.00
CA ASN A 158 15.73 -28.70 -12.29
C ASN A 158 16.65 -28.65 -11.05
N GLU A 159 17.31 -27.53 -10.80
CA GLU A 159 18.12 -27.35 -9.59
C GLU A 159 17.28 -26.60 -8.55
N ALA A 160 17.27 -27.13 -7.32
CA ALA A 160 16.50 -26.59 -6.21
C ALA A 160 17.45 -26.07 -5.13
N TRP A 161 18.22 -25.04 -5.45
CA TRP A 161 19.09 -24.43 -4.45
C TRP A 161 18.34 -23.41 -3.60
N ASN A 162 18.75 -23.27 -2.34
CA ASN A 162 18.01 -22.48 -1.36
C ASN A 162 18.07 -20.96 -1.59
N CYS A 163 19.03 -20.47 -2.39
CA CYS A 163 19.22 -19.04 -2.63
C CYS A 163 18.88 -18.70 -4.08
N ILE A 164 17.76 -18.04 -4.29
CA ILE A 164 17.27 -17.61 -5.61
C ILE A 164 17.33 -16.08 -5.68
N GLU A 165 18.00 -15.55 -6.71
CA GLU A 165 18.04 -14.13 -7.02
C GLU A 165 16.93 -13.78 -8.01
N HIS A 166 16.23 -12.68 -7.76
CA HIS A 166 15.16 -12.22 -8.63
C HIS A 166 15.73 -11.56 -9.90
N VAL A 167 15.18 -11.92 -11.05
CA VAL A 167 15.63 -11.42 -12.34
C VAL A 167 14.53 -10.62 -13.01
N SER A 168 14.83 -9.39 -13.42
CA SER A 168 13.88 -8.56 -14.18
C SER A 168 13.78 -9.03 -15.64
N SER A 169 12.63 -8.80 -16.27
CA SER A 169 12.43 -9.06 -17.71
C SER A 169 13.43 -8.29 -18.59
N ASP A 170 13.78 -7.07 -18.19
CA ASP A 170 14.81 -6.25 -18.82
C ASP A 170 16.21 -6.90 -18.76
N ALA A 171 16.59 -7.48 -17.62
CA ALA A 171 17.85 -8.20 -17.51
C ALA A 171 17.87 -9.44 -18.41
N LEU A 172 16.77 -10.18 -18.49
CA LEU A 172 16.62 -11.31 -19.41
C LEU A 172 16.79 -10.87 -20.86
N ALA A 173 16.09 -9.83 -21.29
CA ALA A 173 16.17 -9.33 -22.65
C ALA A 173 17.61 -8.90 -23.04
N LYS A 174 18.36 -8.29 -22.12
CA LYS A 174 19.77 -7.93 -22.34
C LYS A 174 20.65 -9.17 -22.53
N VAL A 175 20.47 -10.20 -21.70
CA VAL A 175 21.24 -11.44 -21.83
C VAL A 175 20.83 -12.24 -23.07
N ASP A 176 19.54 -12.30 -23.39
CA ASP A 176 19.02 -12.91 -24.61
C ASP A 176 19.63 -12.27 -25.86
N ALA A 177 19.76 -10.94 -25.87
CA ALA A 177 20.35 -10.20 -26.99
C ALA A 177 21.82 -10.57 -27.27
N ILE A 178 22.57 -10.99 -26.25
CA ILE A 178 23.98 -11.39 -26.39
C ILE A 178 24.20 -12.91 -26.32
N LYS A 179 23.15 -13.71 -26.17
CA LYS A 179 23.24 -15.15 -25.92
C LYS A 179 24.08 -15.85 -26.99
N GLU A 180 23.70 -15.68 -28.25
CA GLU A 180 24.36 -16.35 -29.38
C GLU A 180 25.83 -15.92 -29.51
N GLU A 181 26.11 -14.63 -29.35
CA GLU A 181 27.48 -14.11 -29.37
C GLU A 181 28.31 -14.68 -28.22
N ALA A 182 27.80 -14.67 -26.99
CA ALA A 182 28.51 -15.17 -25.82
C ALA A 182 28.76 -16.68 -25.93
N MET A 183 27.78 -17.46 -26.40
CA MET A 183 27.94 -18.90 -26.63
C MET A 183 29.00 -19.19 -27.69
N SER A 184 29.07 -18.40 -28.78
CA SER A 184 30.14 -18.51 -29.79
C SER A 184 31.54 -18.25 -29.20
N ARG A 185 31.61 -17.50 -28.10
CA ARG A 185 32.81 -17.15 -27.35
C ARG A 185 33.02 -18.04 -26.11
N LYS A 186 32.48 -19.27 -26.13
CA LYS A 186 32.66 -20.30 -25.07
C LYS A 186 32.06 -19.96 -23.71
N TRP A 187 31.07 -19.07 -23.66
CA TRP A 187 30.23 -18.96 -22.46
C TRP A 187 29.26 -20.14 -22.41
N SER A 188 29.03 -20.68 -21.23
CA SER A 188 27.97 -21.66 -21.01
C SER A 188 26.65 -20.97 -20.66
N GLU A 189 25.53 -21.60 -20.98
CA GLU A 189 24.19 -21.03 -20.73
C GLU A 189 23.96 -20.76 -19.23
N ALA A 190 24.47 -21.64 -18.36
CA ALA A 190 24.47 -21.44 -16.91
C ALA A 190 25.18 -20.14 -16.48
N ARG A 191 26.32 -19.81 -17.09
CA ARG A 191 27.04 -18.55 -16.78
C ARG A 191 26.29 -17.30 -17.21
N LEU A 192 25.36 -17.42 -18.15
CA LEU A 192 24.52 -16.32 -18.59
C LEU A 192 23.26 -16.20 -17.74
N TYR A 193 22.58 -17.32 -17.48
CA TYR A 193 21.20 -17.34 -17.00
C TYR A 193 21.02 -17.81 -15.54
N GLN A 194 21.99 -18.47 -14.93
CA GLN A 194 21.77 -19.07 -13.62
C GLN A 194 21.44 -18.02 -12.54
N ASN A 195 20.26 -18.11 -11.94
CA ASN A 195 19.84 -17.19 -10.87
C ASN A 195 19.71 -17.88 -9.51
N GLN A 196 20.21 -19.10 -9.41
CA GLN A 196 20.23 -19.87 -8.18
C GLN A 196 21.67 -20.07 -7.72
N GLY A 197 21.92 -19.95 -6.42
CA GLY A 197 23.22 -20.14 -5.78
C GLY A 197 23.20 -21.05 -4.56
N ARG A 198 24.35 -21.64 -4.21
CA ARG A 198 24.53 -22.34 -2.93
C ARG A 198 24.58 -21.37 -1.75
N TYR A 199 25.07 -20.16 -2.01
CA TYR A 199 25.16 -19.06 -1.07
C TYR A 199 24.28 -17.90 -1.54
N ARG A 200 23.91 -17.01 -0.61
CA ARG A 200 23.09 -15.83 -0.92
C ARG A 200 23.83 -14.89 -1.87
N PHE A 201 23.16 -14.43 -2.93
CA PHE A 201 23.68 -13.39 -3.82
C PHE A 201 24.15 -12.14 -3.04
N PRO A 202 25.27 -11.50 -3.42
CA PRO A 202 26.16 -11.82 -4.55
C PRO A 202 27.30 -12.80 -4.21
N CYS A 203 27.17 -13.58 -3.13
CA CYS A 203 28.21 -14.52 -2.72
C CYS A 203 28.16 -15.82 -3.54
N GLY A 204 29.34 -16.40 -3.79
CA GLY A 204 29.49 -17.61 -4.60
C GLY A 204 29.81 -17.32 -6.06
N GLN A 205 30.10 -18.38 -6.82
CA GLN A 205 30.40 -18.30 -8.26
C GLN A 205 29.28 -18.87 -9.12
N ASP A 206 28.13 -19.20 -8.52
CA ASP A 206 27.09 -19.92 -9.24
C ASP A 206 26.13 -18.99 -10.00
N TYR A 207 26.07 -17.72 -9.62
CA TYR A 207 25.20 -16.72 -10.25
C TYR A 207 25.75 -16.29 -11.62
N GLY A 208 24.88 -16.37 -12.63
CA GLY A 208 25.14 -15.95 -13.99
C GLY A 208 24.99 -14.44 -14.19
N LEU A 209 25.39 -13.99 -15.39
CA LEU A 209 25.38 -12.58 -15.79
C LEU A 209 24.03 -11.89 -15.56
N VAL A 210 22.93 -12.61 -15.77
CA VAL A 210 21.56 -12.08 -15.67
C VAL A 210 21.26 -11.43 -14.31
N CYS A 211 21.87 -11.93 -13.22
CA CYS A 211 21.71 -11.37 -11.88
C CYS A 211 22.39 -10.01 -11.69
N PHE A 212 23.28 -9.61 -12.60
CA PHE A 212 24.11 -8.41 -12.46
C PHE A 212 23.73 -7.25 -13.40
N VAL A 213 22.84 -7.48 -14.38
CA VAL A 213 22.54 -6.53 -15.47
C VAL A 213 21.13 -5.90 -15.41
N GLY A 214 20.45 -6.02 -14.27
CA GLY A 214 19.16 -5.36 -14.05
C GLY A 214 19.26 -3.83 -13.93
N GLY A 215 18.13 -3.15 -14.18
CA GLY A 215 18.01 -1.69 -14.00
C GLY A 215 18.70 -0.89 -15.11
N ASP A 216 19.39 0.18 -14.75
CA ASP A 216 20.08 1.12 -15.66
C ASP A 216 21.38 0.56 -16.26
N ARG A 217 21.78 -0.65 -15.87
CA ARG A 217 23.04 -1.28 -16.29
C ARG A 217 22.96 -1.73 -17.74
N LYS A 218 24.06 -1.60 -18.49
CA LYS A 218 24.17 -2.04 -19.88
C LYS A 218 25.28 -3.08 -20.04
N ILE A 219 25.10 -3.99 -20.98
CA ILE A 219 26.16 -4.92 -21.38
C ILE A 219 27.07 -4.19 -22.37
N GLY A 220 28.37 -4.21 -22.08
CA GLY A 220 29.42 -3.65 -22.94
C GLY A 220 30.07 -4.71 -23.82
N ALA A 221 31.41 -4.74 -23.86
CA ALA A 221 32.14 -5.72 -24.67
C ALA A 221 31.88 -7.17 -24.19
N VAL A 222 31.53 -8.05 -25.13
CA VAL A 222 31.42 -9.50 -24.93
C VAL A 222 32.69 -10.14 -25.48
N THR A 223 33.48 -10.75 -24.60
CA THR A 223 34.71 -11.45 -24.99
C THR A 223 34.68 -12.89 -24.47
N GLU A 224 35.61 -13.73 -24.92
CA GLU A 224 35.76 -15.09 -24.39
C GLU A 224 36.03 -15.09 -22.88
N ARG A 225 36.72 -14.07 -22.37
CA ARG A 225 37.23 -14.02 -20.98
C ARG A 225 36.37 -13.24 -20.01
N TYR A 226 35.64 -12.24 -20.50
CA TYR A 226 34.78 -11.39 -19.69
C TYR A 226 33.68 -10.73 -20.51
N ILE A 227 32.61 -10.36 -19.82
CA ILE A 227 31.55 -9.49 -20.32
C ILE A 227 31.55 -8.21 -19.47
N GLU A 228 31.47 -7.05 -20.11
CA GLU A 228 31.42 -5.78 -19.39
C GLU A 228 30.01 -5.43 -18.92
N ILE A 229 29.92 -4.91 -17.71
CA ILE A 229 28.70 -4.37 -17.11
C ILE A 229 28.95 -2.89 -16.84
N ILE A 230 28.28 -2.05 -17.60
CA ILE A 230 28.38 -0.60 -17.54
C ILE A 230 27.28 -0.08 -16.61
N HIS A 231 27.66 0.63 -15.55
CA HIS A 231 26.79 1.28 -14.58
C HIS A 231 26.60 2.75 -14.96
N SER A 232 25.36 3.23 -14.83
CA SER A 232 25.00 4.62 -15.09
C SER A 232 25.56 5.15 -16.43
N PRO A 233 25.26 4.45 -17.55
CA PRO A 233 25.83 4.75 -18.87
C PRO A 233 25.50 6.16 -19.36
N ASP A 234 24.42 6.75 -18.86
CA ASP A 234 23.93 8.07 -19.26
C ASP A 234 24.55 9.21 -18.42
N THR A 235 25.50 8.88 -17.54
CA THR A 235 26.26 9.86 -16.74
C THR A 235 27.61 10.20 -17.39
N PRO A 236 28.21 11.36 -17.10
CA PRO A 236 29.49 11.77 -17.68
C PRO A 236 30.69 10.84 -17.35
N ARG A 237 30.54 9.98 -16.34
CA ARG A 237 31.57 9.03 -15.89
C ARG A 237 30.94 7.66 -15.63
N PRO A 238 30.65 6.87 -16.67
CA PRO A 238 30.13 5.53 -16.50
C PRO A 238 31.18 4.65 -15.80
N SER A 239 30.72 3.75 -14.92
CA SER A 239 31.59 2.80 -14.23
C SER A 239 31.46 1.42 -14.86
N THR A 240 32.58 0.81 -15.26
CA THR A 240 32.60 -0.49 -15.93
C THR A 240 33.12 -1.58 -15.00
N LEU A 241 32.32 -2.62 -14.78
CA LEU A 241 32.72 -3.87 -14.14
C LEU A 241 32.93 -4.96 -15.19
N ARG A 242 33.75 -5.96 -14.87
CA ARG A 242 33.99 -7.14 -15.72
C ARG A 242 33.47 -8.38 -15.04
N PHE A 243 32.48 -9.02 -15.66
CA PHE A 243 32.01 -10.35 -15.28
C PHE A 243 32.88 -11.38 -15.99
N HIS A 244 33.70 -12.12 -15.24
CA HIS A 244 34.70 -13.02 -15.80
C HIS A 244 34.14 -14.40 -16.12
N ASN A 245 34.58 -14.99 -17.24
CA ASN A 245 34.29 -16.37 -17.59
C ASN A 245 35.26 -17.31 -16.87
N PRO A 246 34.83 -18.09 -15.87
CA PRO A 246 35.71 -19.01 -15.16
C PRO A 246 36.01 -20.27 -15.98
N ASP A 247 35.24 -20.55 -17.04
CA ASP A 247 35.36 -21.76 -17.85
C ASP A 247 36.55 -21.68 -18.82
N VAL A 248 37.19 -20.50 -18.94
CA VAL A 248 38.38 -20.27 -19.78
C VAL A 248 39.59 -19.81 -18.97
N PRO A 249 40.82 -20.14 -19.40
CA PRO A 249 42.03 -19.68 -18.74
C PRO A 249 42.11 -18.14 -18.69
N GLN A 250 42.26 -17.62 -17.47
CA GLN A 250 42.47 -16.20 -17.24
C GLN A 250 43.98 -15.89 -17.14
N PRO A 251 44.46 -14.77 -17.69
CA PRO A 251 45.89 -14.47 -17.73
C PRO A 251 46.53 -14.29 -16.34
N TRP A 252 45.74 -14.07 -15.29
CA TRP A 252 46.21 -13.98 -13.90
C TRP A 252 46.06 -15.29 -13.09
N LEU A 253 45.38 -16.32 -13.62
CA LEU A 253 45.32 -17.63 -12.99
C LEU A 253 46.35 -18.57 -13.61
N LYS A 254 47.38 -18.94 -12.83
CA LYS A 254 48.21 -20.11 -13.14
C LYS A 254 47.43 -21.35 -12.75
N LYS A 255 47.06 -22.19 -13.73
CA LYS A 255 46.48 -23.51 -13.45
C LYS A 255 47.55 -24.33 -12.71
N VAL A 256 47.31 -24.66 -11.45
CA VAL A 256 48.11 -25.68 -10.77
C VAL A 256 47.59 -27.01 -11.32
N GLU A 257 48.39 -27.68 -12.15
CA GLU A 257 48.08 -29.03 -12.61
C GLU A 257 48.07 -29.94 -11.39
N SER A 258 46.89 -30.32 -10.92
CA SER A 258 46.75 -31.41 -9.96
C SER A 258 46.97 -32.72 -10.72
N ASN A 259 48.23 -33.14 -10.81
CA ASN A 259 48.61 -34.51 -11.18
C ASN A 259 47.90 -35.47 -10.21
N HIS A 260 46.78 -36.04 -10.66
CA HIS A 260 46.30 -37.30 -10.11
C HIS A 260 46.90 -38.40 -11.00
N GLU A 261 48.08 -38.86 -10.61
CA GLU A 261 48.59 -40.16 -11.03
C GLU A 261 47.70 -41.23 -10.41
N HIS A 262 47.19 -42.13 -11.26
CA HIS A 262 46.55 -43.38 -10.88
C HIS A 262 47.60 -44.49 -10.79
#